data_AF-A0A6I4NK10-F1
#
_entry.id   AF-A0A6I4NK10-F1
#
_cell.length_a   1.000
_cell.length_b   1.000
_cell.length_c   1.000
_cell.angle_alpha   90.00
_cell.angle_beta   90.00
_cell.angle_gamma   90.00
#
_symmetry.space_group_name_H-M   'P 1'
#
loop_
_entity.id
_entity.type
_entity.pdbx_description
1 polymer ?
#
loop_
_entity_poly.entity_id
_entity_poly.type
_entity_poly.pdbx_seq_one_letter_code
_entity_poly.pdbx_strand_id
1 'polypeptide(L)'
;MIINLADTEMMLSFAEEMAYNGHRFAAFNTDEVTDTDTIDFFRNPLDAKEYCLVMNNDANYFQSLPIESVIDDLRAVLNSGADTSENEAIELTGFAKREKDRREILENNLNENAMNEKNLEYLKDQLKYTGFGETFDAELRENIMKGDKDFKIMHTGIMNNGLPNKDTLTVELNFKRSEQTDMYFFNSYHVNLQKEENKPGLEQTFYINKDSASITMKEAYNLMEGRSVNKDLKNKEGESYNCWLKIDFKQSDNGNFKLNQYHQNYGYDLEASLAKHSIKELNTPQYKEDLLNSLKKGNLQSATFVVSGVESKMFVEANPQFKTVNVYDENLQRINHRESKEEKKAESQKESVSKDQKKNLDSDEGDSGMKDNKVKKRKTPSL
;
A
#
# COMPACT_ATOMS: atom_id res chain seq x y z
N MET A 1 14.08 9.61 -52.86
CA MET A 1 14.58 10.88 -53.42
C MET A 1 15.61 11.36 -52.46
N ILE A 2 16.83 11.50 -52.94
CA ILE A 2 17.92 12.05 -52.14
C ILE A 2 18.02 13.52 -52.51
N ILE A 3 18.09 14.43 -51.53
CA ILE A 3 18.34 15.86 -51.79
C ILE A 3 19.55 16.30 -50.98
N ASN A 4 20.13 17.44 -51.35
CA ASN A 4 21.04 18.13 -50.46
C ASN A 4 20.22 18.94 -49.44
N LEU A 5 20.56 18.81 -48.16
CA LEU A 5 19.89 19.48 -47.06
C LEU A 5 19.90 21.02 -47.22
N ALA A 6 20.97 21.58 -47.79
CA ALA A 6 21.08 23.00 -48.12
C ALA A 6 20.04 23.49 -49.14
N ASP A 7 19.51 22.59 -49.98
CA ASP A 7 18.57 22.93 -51.04
C ASP A 7 17.10 22.80 -50.61
N THR A 8 16.83 22.40 -49.37
CA THR A 8 15.48 22.08 -48.86
C THR A 8 14.48 23.22 -49.06
N GLU A 9 14.84 24.46 -48.70
CA GLU A 9 13.92 25.62 -48.84
C GLU A 9 13.64 25.97 -50.32
N MET A 10 14.67 25.87 -51.16
CA MET A 10 14.56 26.15 -52.59
C MET A 10 13.69 25.10 -53.28
N MET A 11 13.96 23.82 -53.00
CA MET A 11 13.18 22.68 -53.48
C MET A 11 11.72 22.77 -53.04
N LEU A 12 11.45 23.18 -51.79
CA LEU A 12 10.09 23.36 -51.30
C LEU A 12 9.35 24.44 -52.09
N SER A 13 9.98 25.61 -52.24
CA SER A 13 9.39 26.73 -52.98
C SER A 13 9.09 26.35 -54.43
N PHE A 14 10.01 25.61 -55.08
CA PHE A 14 9.85 25.14 -56.45
C PHE A 14 8.73 24.10 -56.58
N ALA A 15 8.67 23.12 -55.69
CA ALA A 15 7.60 22.12 -55.68
C ALA A 15 6.22 22.77 -55.43
N GLU A 16 6.12 23.74 -54.52
CA GLU A 16 4.88 24.49 -54.28
C GLU A 16 4.44 25.31 -55.50
N GLU A 17 5.37 25.96 -56.20
CA GLU A 17 5.09 26.67 -57.45
C GLU A 17 4.59 25.70 -58.54
N MET A 18 5.24 24.55 -58.71
CA MET A 18 4.83 23.56 -59.70
C MET A 18 3.46 22.96 -59.40
N ALA A 19 3.16 22.73 -58.11
CA ALA A 19 1.83 22.31 -57.65
C ALA A 19 0.76 23.37 -57.98
N TYR A 20 1.05 24.64 -57.70
CA TYR A 20 0.20 25.78 -58.04
C TYR A 20 -0.08 25.86 -59.55
N ASN A 21 0.93 25.60 -60.38
CA ASN A 21 0.85 25.56 -61.84
C ASN A 21 0.16 24.29 -62.42
N GLY A 22 -0.43 23.46 -61.56
CA GLY A 22 -1.26 22.32 -61.96
C GLY A 22 -0.50 21.00 -62.11
N HIS A 23 0.79 20.94 -61.77
CA HIS A 23 1.52 19.67 -61.72
C HIS A 23 1.11 18.89 -60.46
N ARG A 24 1.17 17.57 -60.55
CA ARG A 24 0.68 16.66 -59.50
C ARG A 24 1.66 15.55 -59.15
N PHE A 25 2.67 15.31 -59.99
CA PHE A 25 3.68 14.27 -59.81
C PHE A 25 5.07 14.84 -60.06
N ALA A 26 6.04 14.39 -59.28
CA ALA A 26 7.46 14.68 -59.45
C ALA A 26 8.19 13.38 -59.76
N ALA A 27 9.05 13.35 -60.77
CA ALA A 27 9.92 12.24 -61.13
C ALA A 27 11.39 12.64 -60.93
N PHE A 28 12.20 11.69 -60.46
CA PHE A 28 13.59 11.92 -60.09
C PHE A 28 14.40 10.63 -60.22
N ASN A 29 15.72 10.77 -60.35
CA ASN A 29 16.66 9.66 -60.25
C ASN A 29 16.82 9.26 -58.77
N THR A 30 16.68 7.97 -58.48
CA THR A 30 16.74 7.43 -57.11
C THR A 30 18.15 7.27 -56.57
N ASP A 31 19.16 7.23 -57.45
CA ASP A 31 20.57 7.00 -57.09
C ASP A 31 21.40 8.29 -57.05
N GLU A 32 20.83 9.42 -57.46
CA GLU A 32 21.50 10.72 -57.53
C GLU A 32 20.86 11.73 -56.59
N VAL A 33 21.65 12.71 -56.16
CA VAL A 33 21.14 13.86 -55.40
C VAL A 33 20.30 14.70 -56.36
N THR A 34 19.03 14.84 -56.02
CA THR A 34 18.04 15.62 -56.74
C THR A 34 18.06 17.08 -56.27
N ASP A 35 18.04 17.99 -57.24
CA ASP A 35 17.94 19.44 -57.09
C ASP A 35 16.82 19.98 -58.00
N THR A 36 16.69 21.31 -58.11
CA THR A 36 15.64 21.95 -58.92
C THR A 36 15.82 21.74 -60.42
N ASP A 37 17.04 21.41 -60.88
CA ASP A 37 17.36 21.22 -62.31
C ASP A 37 17.16 19.76 -62.75
N THR A 38 17.19 18.82 -61.81
CA THR A 38 17.15 17.37 -62.06
C THR A 38 15.80 16.72 -61.74
N ILE A 39 14.88 17.45 -61.09
CA ILE A 39 13.51 16.99 -60.81
C ILE A 39 12.53 17.38 -61.93
N ASP A 40 11.76 16.41 -62.42
CA ASP A 40 10.77 16.63 -63.47
C ASP A 40 9.34 16.59 -62.94
N PHE A 41 8.44 17.44 -63.46
CA PHE A 41 7.07 17.53 -62.98
C PHE A 41 6.03 17.24 -64.06
N PHE A 42 4.97 16.52 -63.67
CA PHE A 42 3.92 16.07 -64.59
C PHE A 42 2.54 16.38 -64.01
N ARG A 43 1.59 16.72 -64.89
CA ARG A 43 0.19 17.00 -64.51
C ARG A 43 -0.62 15.74 -64.24
N ASN A 44 -0.25 14.63 -64.86
CA ASN A 44 -0.98 13.37 -64.75
C ASN A 44 -0.04 12.19 -64.44
N PRO A 45 -0.56 11.12 -63.83
CA PRO A 45 0.26 9.99 -63.39
C PRO A 45 0.74 9.09 -64.53
N LEU A 46 0.14 9.15 -65.71
CA LEU A 46 0.54 8.30 -66.84
C LEU A 46 1.83 8.83 -67.47
N ASP A 47 1.90 10.14 -67.72
CA ASP A 47 3.09 10.79 -68.28
C ASP A 47 4.30 10.61 -67.35
N ALA A 48 4.13 10.78 -66.04
CA ALA A 48 5.19 10.55 -65.06
C ALA A 48 5.71 9.10 -65.07
N LYS A 49 4.80 8.12 -65.21
CA LYS A 49 5.16 6.70 -65.28
C LYS A 49 5.86 6.35 -66.59
N GLU A 50 5.37 6.88 -67.71
CA GLU A 50 5.99 6.68 -69.01
C GLU A 50 7.41 7.27 -69.02
N TYR A 51 7.58 8.48 -68.47
CA TYR A 51 8.89 9.09 -68.31
C TYR A 51 9.84 8.20 -67.50
N CYS A 52 9.44 7.76 -66.30
CA CYS A 52 10.26 6.86 -65.48
C CYS A 52 10.59 5.55 -66.21
N LEU A 53 9.64 4.97 -66.94
CA LEU A 53 9.87 3.75 -67.73
C LEU A 53 10.94 3.95 -68.81
N VAL A 54 10.89 5.07 -69.52
CA VAL A 54 11.83 5.40 -70.60
C VAL A 54 13.23 5.71 -70.06
N MET A 55 13.31 6.41 -68.93
CA MET A 55 14.58 6.82 -68.34
C MET A 55 15.30 5.69 -67.58
N ASN A 56 14.54 4.70 -67.09
CA ASN A 56 15.08 3.52 -66.44
C ASN A 56 15.98 2.68 -67.37
N ASN A 57 17.19 2.37 -66.91
CA ASN A 57 18.11 1.44 -67.57
C ASN A 57 19.01 0.74 -66.54
N ASP A 58 19.95 -0.09 -67.00
CA ASP A 58 20.82 -0.90 -66.12
C ASP A 58 21.66 -0.07 -65.13
N ALA A 59 21.81 1.24 -65.35
CA ALA A 59 22.63 2.14 -64.53
C ALA A 59 21.85 3.28 -63.85
N ASN A 60 20.60 3.55 -64.24
CA ASN A 60 19.81 4.66 -63.70
C ASN A 60 18.39 4.21 -63.37
N TYR A 61 17.94 4.52 -62.16
CA TYR A 61 16.63 4.14 -61.66
C TYR A 61 15.80 5.38 -61.34
N PHE A 62 14.71 5.59 -62.05
CA PHE A 62 13.77 6.70 -61.90
C PHE A 62 12.48 6.25 -61.23
N GLN A 63 11.99 7.10 -60.33
CA GLN A 63 10.71 6.94 -59.64
C GLN A 63 9.91 8.24 -59.68
N SER A 64 8.58 8.11 -59.68
CA SER A 64 7.67 9.25 -59.51
C SER A 64 6.91 9.19 -58.18
N LEU A 65 6.69 10.34 -57.55
CA LEU A 65 5.85 10.51 -56.36
C LEU A 65 4.78 11.60 -56.58
N PRO A 66 3.64 11.56 -55.87
CA PRO A 66 2.75 12.71 -55.80
C PRO A 66 3.48 13.93 -55.25
N ILE A 67 3.29 15.09 -55.87
CA ILE A 67 3.99 16.34 -55.48
C ILE A 67 3.70 16.75 -54.04
N GLU A 68 2.48 16.49 -53.56
CA GLU A 68 2.10 16.75 -52.16
C GLU A 68 2.95 15.95 -51.17
N SER A 69 3.33 14.70 -51.50
CA SER A 69 4.21 13.90 -50.64
C SER A 69 5.60 14.51 -50.55
N VAL A 70 6.10 15.08 -51.65
CA VAL A 70 7.40 15.76 -51.71
C VAL A 70 7.36 17.03 -50.87
N ILE A 71 6.30 17.83 -51.01
CA ILE A 71 6.07 19.05 -50.22
C ILE A 71 5.98 18.73 -48.73
N ASP A 72 5.21 17.71 -48.35
CA ASP A 72 5.06 17.28 -46.97
C ASP A 72 6.40 16.83 -46.36
N ASP A 73 7.19 16.03 -47.10
CA ASP A 73 8.51 15.60 -46.68
C ASP A 73 9.47 16.80 -46.51
N LEU A 74 9.49 17.75 -47.46
CA LEU A 74 10.34 18.96 -47.39
C LEU A 74 9.96 19.86 -46.22
N ARG A 75 8.66 20.11 -46.00
CA ARG A 75 8.17 20.85 -44.83
C ARG A 75 8.54 20.14 -43.54
N ALA A 76 8.48 18.81 -43.50
CA ALA A 76 8.88 18.06 -42.33
C ALA A 76 10.37 18.21 -42.02
N VAL A 77 11.25 18.25 -43.04
CA VAL A 77 12.68 18.53 -42.87
C VAL A 77 12.89 19.90 -42.22
N LEU A 78 12.28 20.97 -42.74
CA LEU A 78 12.39 22.32 -42.16
C LEU A 78 11.89 22.39 -40.71
N ASN A 79 10.86 21.60 -40.38
CA ASN A 79 10.29 21.54 -39.03
C ASN A 79 10.93 20.48 -38.12
N SER A 80 11.98 19.79 -38.57
CA SER A 80 12.67 18.75 -37.79
C SER A 80 13.76 19.31 -36.86
N GLY A 81 14.21 20.53 -37.12
CA GLY A 81 15.36 21.15 -36.44
C GLY A 81 16.72 20.75 -37.03
N ALA A 82 16.75 20.12 -38.21
CA ALA A 82 17.98 19.88 -38.96
C ALA A 82 18.64 21.20 -39.39
N ASP A 83 19.97 21.24 -39.43
CA ASP A 83 20.72 22.40 -39.91
C ASP A 83 20.74 22.43 -41.44
N THR A 84 19.82 23.20 -42.02
CA THR A 84 19.69 23.34 -43.48
C THR A 84 20.75 24.24 -44.11
N SER A 85 21.83 24.57 -43.41
CA SER A 85 23.01 25.21 -44.00
C SER A 85 24.10 24.21 -44.40
N GLU A 86 23.96 22.94 -44.00
CA GLU A 86 24.95 21.90 -44.29
C GLU A 86 24.74 21.28 -45.69
N ASN A 87 25.85 21.02 -46.39
CA ASN A 87 25.85 20.30 -47.65
C ASN A 87 25.90 18.78 -47.40
N GLU A 88 24.79 18.23 -46.90
CA GLU A 88 24.63 16.82 -46.59
C GLU A 88 23.49 16.20 -47.42
N ALA A 89 23.74 15.03 -48.00
CA ALA A 89 22.71 14.29 -48.73
C ALA A 89 21.76 13.58 -47.76
N ILE A 90 20.44 13.79 -47.92
CA ILE A 90 19.40 13.19 -47.08
C ILE A 90 18.35 12.46 -47.92
N GLU A 91 17.90 11.29 -47.44
CA GLU A 91 16.75 10.59 -48.01
C GLU A 91 15.45 11.30 -47.62
N LEU A 92 14.88 12.04 -48.57
CA LEU A 92 13.66 12.81 -48.41
C LEU A 92 12.41 11.92 -48.42
N THR A 93 12.37 10.88 -49.26
CA THR A 93 11.12 10.13 -49.48
C THR A 93 10.65 9.45 -48.20
N GLY A 94 9.45 9.80 -47.75
CA GLY A 94 8.83 9.29 -46.53
C GLY A 94 9.40 9.88 -45.24
N PHE A 95 10.16 10.97 -45.32
CA PHE A 95 10.74 11.66 -44.16
C PHE A 95 9.68 12.12 -43.18
N ALA A 96 8.59 12.74 -43.65
CA ALA A 96 7.50 13.20 -42.80
C ALA A 96 6.88 12.07 -41.98
N LYS A 97 6.71 10.89 -42.59
CA LYS A 97 6.22 9.70 -41.90
C LYS A 97 7.20 9.21 -40.85
N ARG A 98 8.49 9.06 -41.20
CA ARG A 98 9.54 8.65 -40.24
C ARG A 98 9.63 9.59 -39.05
N GLU A 99 9.57 10.90 -39.29
CA GLU A 99 9.61 11.92 -38.23
C GLU A 99 8.38 11.85 -37.32
N LYS A 100 7.19 11.67 -37.90
CA LYS A 100 5.96 11.48 -37.11
C LYS A 100 6.06 10.24 -36.22
N ASP A 101 6.45 9.10 -36.79
CA ASP A 101 6.59 7.83 -36.07
C ASP A 101 7.64 7.96 -34.94
N ARG A 102 8.76 8.66 -35.21
CA ARG A 102 9.81 8.96 -34.23
C ARG A 102 9.29 9.81 -33.06
N ARG A 103 8.52 10.87 -33.35
CA ARG A 103 7.93 11.74 -32.31
C ARG A 103 6.94 10.99 -31.45
N GLU A 104 6.07 10.17 -32.05
CA GLU A 104 5.10 9.36 -31.33
C GLU A 104 5.79 8.38 -30.36
N ILE A 105 6.87 7.72 -30.79
CA ILE A 105 7.67 6.84 -29.91
C ILE A 105 8.27 7.63 -28.74
N LEU A 106 8.83 8.81 -29.00
CA LEU A 106 9.44 9.64 -27.96
C LEU A 106 8.39 10.13 -26.93
N GLU A 107 7.24 10.60 -27.41
CA GLU A 107 6.12 11.03 -26.56
C GLU A 107 5.60 9.87 -25.70
N ASN A 108 5.44 8.68 -26.28
CA ASN A 108 5.02 7.49 -25.54
C ASN A 108 6.02 7.13 -24.43
N ASN A 109 7.33 7.11 -24.74
CA ASN A 109 8.38 6.83 -23.75
C ASN A 109 8.44 7.90 -22.64
N LEU A 110 8.23 9.18 -22.97
CA LEU A 110 8.17 10.26 -21.98
C LEU A 110 6.97 10.11 -21.07
N ASN A 111 5.81 9.79 -21.62
CA ASN A 111 4.58 9.56 -20.86
C ASN A 111 4.72 8.35 -19.92
N GLU A 112 5.30 7.25 -20.40
CA GLU A 112 5.57 6.07 -19.59
C GLU A 112 6.51 6.40 -18.40
N ASN A 113 7.61 7.12 -18.65
CA ASN A 113 8.52 7.55 -17.60
C ASN A 113 7.85 8.46 -16.56
N ALA A 114 7.06 9.44 -17.02
CA ALA A 114 6.33 10.34 -16.12
C ALA A 114 5.25 9.61 -15.30
N MET A 115 4.61 8.61 -15.89
CA MET A 115 3.62 7.76 -15.21
C MET A 115 4.28 6.87 -14.14
N ASN A 116 5.43 6.27 -14.46
CA ASN A 116 6.21 5.46 -13.53
C ASN A 116 6.72 6.29 -12.35
N GLU A 117 7.14 7.54 -12.57
CA GLU A 117 7.59 8.43 -11.49
C GLU A 117 6.46 8.81 -10.53
N LYS A 118 5.27 9.15 -11.06
CA LYS A 118 4.08 9.39 -10.23
C LYS A 118 3.65 8.13 -9.47
N ASN A 119 3.73 6.97 -10.09
CA ASN A 119 3.40 5.71 -9.44
C ASN A 119 4.39 5.35 -8.32
N LEU A 120 5.68 5.59 -8.54
CA LEU A 120 6.71 5.43 -7.51
C LEU A 120 6.41 6.31 -6.30
N GLU A 121 6.11 7.61 -6.50
CA GLU A 121 5.79 8.53 -5.40
C GLU A 121 4.56 8.07 -4.61
N TYR A 122 3.49 7.65 -5.31
CA TYR A 122 2.29 7.10 -4.68
C TYR A 122 2.61 5.88 -3.80
N LEU A 123 3.46 4.97 -4.27
CA LEU A 123 3.84 3.78 -3.51
C LEU A 123 4.72 4.10 -2.32
N LYS A 124 5.64 5.07 -2.43
CA LYS A 124 6.44 5.57 -1.30
C LYS A 124 5.56 6.13 -0.18
N ASP A 125 4.60 6.99 -0.53
CA ASP A 125 3.64 7.52 0.42
C ASP A 125 2.83 6.40 1.08
N GLN A 126 2.37 5.42 0.28
CA GLN A 126 1.62 4.29 0.82
C GLN A 126 2.45 3.48 1.82
N LEU A 127 3.74 3.22 1.55
CA LEU A 127 4.65 2.54 2.49
C LEU A 127 4.90 3.36 3.76
N LYS A 128 5.07 4.68 3.62
CA LYS A 128 5.22 5.60 4.74
C LYS A 128 4.02 5.56 5.68
N TYR A 129 2.81 5.71 5.15
CA TYR A 129 1.58 5.74 5.94
C TYR A 129 1.13 4.37 6.45
N THR A 130 1.62 3.27 5.88
CA THR A 130 1.43 1.91 6.41
C THR A 130 2.47 1.51 7.46
N GLY A 131 3.44 2.39 7.75
CA GLY A 131 4.41 2.22 8.84
C GLY A 131 5.71 1.53 8.45
N PHE A 132 5.98 1.40 7.15
CA PHE A 132 7.26 0.89 6.62
C PHE A 132 8.30 2.01 6.37
N GLY A 133 7.86 3.26 6.34
CA GLY A 133 8.75 4.42 6.15
C GLY A 133 9.33 4.48 4.74
N GLU A 134 10.57 4.98 4.63
CA GLU A 134 11.26 5.30 3.37
C GLU A 134 12.38 4.27 3.07
N THR A 135 12.42 3.15 3.81
CA THR A 135 13.52 2.17 3.76
C THR A 135 13.64 1.46 2.41
N PHE A 136 12.53 1.33 1.67
CA PHE A 136 12.46 0.50 0.46
C PHE A 136 12.46 1.31 -0.84
N ASP A 137 12.71 2.61 -0.79
CA ASP A 137 12.62 3.52 -1.95
C ASP A 137 13.46 3.08 -3.15
N ALA A 138 14.70 2.63 -2.90
CA ALA A 138 15.61 2.20 -3.95
C ALA A 138 15.18 0.87 -4.58
N GLU A 139 14.84 -0.12 -3.76
CA GLU A 139 14.38 -1.44 -4.21
C GLU A 139 13.04 -1.34 -4.94
N LEU A 140 12.14 -0.47 -4.48
CA LEU A 140 10.88 -0.18 -5.14
C LEU A 140 11.09 0.41 -6.54
N ARG A 141 11.99 1.41 -6.67
CA ARG A 141 12.34 2.01 -7.96
C ARG A 141 12.93 0.97 -8.92
N GLU A 142 13.86 0.16 -8.44
CA GLU A 142 14.51 -0.88 -9.25
C GLU A 142 13.47 -1.88 -9.78
N ASN A 143 12.57 -2.37 -8.94
CA ASN A 143 11.55 -3.34 -9.35
C ASN A 143 10.52 -2.74 -10.33
N ILE A 144 10.11 -1.48 -10.15
CA ILE A 144 9.23 -0.81 -11.12
C ILE A 144 9.92 -0.69 -12.48
N MET A 145 11.21 -0.33 -12.50
CA MET A 145 12.00 -0.21 -13.73
C MET A 145 12.22 -1.55 -14.45
N LYS A 146 12.30 -2.67 -13.71
CA LYS A 146 12.39 -4.02 -14.30
C LYS A 146 11.14 -4.39 -15.10
N GLY A 147 9.97 -3.88 -14.71
CA GLY A 147 8.72 -4.08 -15.47
C GLY A 147 8.02 -5.43 -15.20
N ASP A 148 8.44 -6.18 -14.18
CA ASP A 148 7.86 -7.48 -13.82
C ASP A 148 6.37 -7.38 -13.46
N LYS A 149 5.56 -8.41 -13.75
CA LYS A 149 4.10 -8.37 -13.48
C LYS A 149 3.77 -8.23 -11.98
N ASP A 150 4.62 -8.79 -11.15
CA ASP A 150 4.54 -8.75 -9.70
C ASP A 150 5.94 -8.86 -9.11
N PHE A 151 6.13 -8.29 -7.93
CA PHE A 151 7.37 -8.40 -7.18
C PHE A 151 7.09 -8.30 -5.67
N LYS A 152 8.09 -8.72 -4.89
CA LYS A 152 8.01 -8.75 -3.44
C LYS A 152 9.24 -8.10 -2.83
N ILE A 153 9.03 -7.38 -1.72
CA ILE A 153 10.10 -6.83 -0.90
C ILE A 153 10.03 -7.48 0.47
N MET A 154 11.12 -8.12 0.91
CA MET A 154 11.19 -8.79 2.21
C MET A 154 12.04 -8.01 3.20
N HIS A 155 11.57 -7.91 4.44
CA HIS A 155 12.31 -7.30 5.53
C HIS A 155 12.15 -8.11 6.81
N THR A 156 13.23 -8.26 7.57
CA THR A 156 13.20 -8.91 8.88
C THR A 156 13.85 -8.00 9.90
N GLY A 157 13.21 -7.83 11.05
CA GLY A 157 13.72 -7.01 12.13
C GLY A 157 13.20 -7.43 13.50
N ILE A 158 13.89 -6.98 14.55
CA ILE A 158 13.40 -7.13 15.92
C ILE A 158 12.35 -6.04 16.16
N MET A 159 11.14 -6.46 16.50
CA MET A 159 10.03 -5.54 16.78
C MET A 159 9.52 -5.81 18.18
N ASN A 160 9.88 -4.95 19.12
CA ASN A 160 9.51 -5.12 20.52
C ASN A 160 8.68 -3.95 21.09
N ASN A 161 8.46 -2.87 20.31
CA ASN A 161 7.80 -1.64 20.78
C ASN A 161 8.37 -1.12 22.13
N GLY A 162 9.65 -1.35 22.40
CA GLY A 162 10.30 -0.96 23.67
C GLY A 162 10.07 -1.93 24.84
N LEU A 163 9.41 -3.08 24.61
CA LEU A 163 9.28 -4.16 25.58
C LEU A 163 10.55 -5.04 25.57
N PRO A 164 10.92 -5.67 26.69
CA PRO A 164 12.08 -6.56 26.76
C PRO A 164 11.75 -7.97 26.20
N ASN A 165 11.24 -8.06 24.97
CA ASN A 165 11.08 -9.32 24.24
C ASN A 165 12.09 -9.44 23.09
N LYS A 166 12.22 -10.65 22.54
CA LYS A 166 13.12 -10.97 21.42
C LYS A 166 12.34 -11.31 20.14
N ASP A 167 11.14 -10.74 20.03
CA ASP A 167 10.23 -11.03 18.94
C ASP A 167 10.85 -10.58 17.61
N THR A 168 10.94 -11.53 16.67
CA THR A 168 11.41 -11.27 15.32
C THR A 168 10.22 -11.21 14.40
N LEU A 169 10.12 -10.12 13.63
CA LEU A 169 9.07 -9.91 12.65
C LEU A 169 9.68 -9.97 11.26
N THR A 170 9.23 -10.93 10.46
CA THR A 170 9.49 -10.97 9.02
C THR A 170 8.25 -10.47 8.29
N VAL A 171 8.44 -9.51 7.40
CA VAL A 171 7.39 -8.94 6.55
C VAL A 171 7.74 -9.13 5.09
N GLU A 172 6.75 -9.50 4.29
CA GLU A 172 6.86 -9.61 2.83
C GLU A 172 5.78 -8.70 2.21
N LEU A 173 6.22 -7.65 1.53
CA LEU A 173 5.36 -6.66 0.87
C LEU A 173 5.06 -7.13 -0.56
N ASN A 174 3.79 -7.25 -0.92
CA ASN A 174 3.36 -7.76 -2.23
C ASN A 174 2.89 -6.64 -3.15
N PHE A 175 3.58 -6.49 -4.29
CA PHE A 175 3.27 -5.51 -5.32
C PHE A 175 2.83 -6.21 -6.61
N LYS A 176 1.82 -5.67 -7.29
CA LYS A 176 1.37 -6.18 -8.59
C LYS A 176 1.13 -5.02 -9.56
N ARG A 177 1.60 -5.17 -10.80
CA ARG A 177 1.26 -4.28 -11.91
C ARG A 177 -0.21 -4.48 -12.30
N SER A 178 -0.88 -3.38 -12.60
CA SER A 178 -2.24 -3.37 -13.12
C SER A 178 -2.30 -4.09 -14.47
N GLU A 179 -3.39 -4.81 -14.73
CA GLU A 179 -3.63 -5.43 -16.04
C GLU A 179 -4.20 -4.42 -17.05
N GLN A 180 -4.65 -3.26 -16.57
CA GLN A 180 -5.28 -2.20 -17.37
C GLN A 180 -4.36 -1.00 -17.59
N THR A 181 -3.35 -0.83 -16.72
CA THR A 181 -2.46 0.34 -16.70
C THR A 181 -1.04 -0.08 -16.35
N ASP A 182 -0.07 0.79 -16.54
CA ASP A 182 1.33 0.50 -16.15
C ASP A 182 1.63 0.79 -14.67
N MET A 183 0.59 1.02 -13.86
CA MET A 183 0.74 1.30 -12.43
C MET A 183 0.90 0.02 -11.63
N TYR A 184 1.81 0.04 -10.68
CA TYR A 184 1.92 -0.93 -9.61
C TYR A 184 1.08 -0.54 -8.40
N PHE A 185 0.57 -1.55 -7.72
CA PHE A 185 -0.16 -1.42 -6.47
C PHE A 185 0.46 -2.30 -5.39
N PHE A 186 0.71 -1.72 -4.22
CA PHE A 186 1.00 -2.48 -3.01
C PHE A 186 -0.31 -3.01 -2.43
N ASN A 187 -0.55 -4.31 -2.57
CA ASN A 187 -1.85 -4.93 -2.36
C ASN A 187 -2.00 -5.57 -0.98
N SER A 188 -0.93 -6.12 -0.43
CA SER A 188 -0.93 -6.78 0.87
C SER A 188 0.48 -6.90 1.39
N TYR A 189 0.61 -7.16 2.68
CA TYR A 189 1.86 -7.62 3.27
C TYR A 189 1.60 -8.85 4.14
N HIS A 190 2.47 -9.83 4.00
CA HIS A 190 2.48 -11.01 4.84
C HIS A 190 3.38 -10.77 6.05
N VAL A 191 2.95 -11.22 7.21
CA VAL A 191 3.65 -11.06 8.48
C VAL A 191 3.89 -12.42 9.08
N ASN A 192 5.12 -12.70 9.47
CA ASN A 192 5.50 -13.83 10.31
C ASN A 192 6.12 -13.29 11.62
N LEU A 193 5.45 -13.53 12.74
CA LEU A 193 5.90 -13.17 14.10
C LEU A 193 6.47 -14.39 14.80
N GLN A 194 7.78 -14.41 15.00
CA GLN A 194 8.49 -15.45 15.73
C GLN A 194 8.84 -14.97 17.14
N LYS A 195 8.25 -15.62 18.16
CA LYS A 195 8.48 -15.31 19.58
C LYS A 195 9.58 -16.13 20.23
N GLU A 196 9.84 -17.32 19.70
CA GLU A 196 10.84 -18.24 20.20
C GLU A 196 11.69 -18.78 19.05
N GLU A 197 13.00 -18.87 19.30
CA GLU A 197 13.93 -19.47 18.36
C GLU A 197 13.55 -20.94 18.14
N ASN A 198 13.56 -21.39 16.88
CA ASN A 198 13.20 -22.76 16.46
C ASN A 198 11.75 -23.21 16.66
N LYS A 199 10.82 -22.29 16.95
CA LYS A 199 9.37 -22.56 16.85
C LYS A 199 8.78 -21.90 15.61
N PRO A 200 7.74 -22.50 14.99
CA PRO A 200 7.04 -21.84 13.89
C PRO A 200 6.45 -20.52 14.39
N GLY A 201 6.63 -19.47 13.59
CA GLY A 201 6.03 -18.17 13.85
C GLY A 201 4.53 -18.17 13.60
N LEU A 202 3.87 -17.13 14.10
CA LEU A 202 2.48 -16.85 13.77
C LEU A 202 2.44 -16.08 12.46
N GLU A 203 1.62 -16.54 11.52
CA GLU A 203 1.52 -15.97 10.18
C GLU A 203 0.16 -15.29 9.97
N GLN A 204 0.17 -14.14 9.31
CA GLN A 204 -1.04 -13.41 8.92
C GLN A 204 -0.74 -12.49 7.74
N THR A 205 -1.62 -12.49 6.74
CA THR A 205 -1.61 -11.54 5.64
C THR A 205 -2.59 -10.41 5.88
N PHE A 206 -2.11 -9.18 5.79
CA PHE A 206 -2.90 -7.95 5.87
C PHE A 206 -3.03 -7.31 4.49
N TYR A 207 -4.26 -7.04 4.08
CA TYR A 207 -4.55 -6.44 2.78
C TYR A 207 -4.60 -4.91 2.88
N ILE A 208 -4.09 -4.25 1.84
CA ILE A 208 -4.15 -2.80 1.69
C ILE A 208 -5.44 -2.45 0.96
N ASN A 209 -6.34 -1.80 1.68
CA ASN A 209 -7.61 -1.35 1.13
C ASN A 209 -7.52 0.14 0.82
N LYS A 210 -7.85 0.53 -0.42
CA LYS A 210 -7.95 1.94 -0.81
C LYS A 210 -9.10 2.66 -0.09
N ASP A 211 -10.16 1.93 0.23
CA ASP A 211 -11.40 2.52 0.75
C ASP A 211 -11.54 2.48 2.27
N SER A 212 -10.74 1.69 2.99
CA SER A 212 -10.79 1.57 4.45
C SER A 212 -9.43 1.77 5.08
N ALA A 213 -9.36 2.25 6.32
CA ALA A 213 -8.09 2.44 7.01
C ALA A 213 -7.29 1.12 7.07
N SER A 214 -6.16 1.08 6.36
CA SER A 214 -5.28 -0.09 6.33
C SER A 214 -4.66 -0.32 7.71
N ILE A 215 -4.41 -1.60 8.04
CA ILE A 215 -3.67 -1.96 9.24
C ILE A 215 -2.20 -1.61 8.98
N THR A 216 -1.62 -0.77 9.85
CA THR A 216 -0.19 -0.43 9.79
C THR A 216 0.66 -1.57 10.33
N MET A 217 1.94 -1.60 10.00
CA MET A 217 2.89 -2.62 10.47
C MET A 217 2.94 -2.75 12.00
N LYS A 218 2.86 -1.63 12.74
CA LYS A 218 2.79 -1.65 14.21
C LYS A 218 1.46 -2.19 14.75
N GLU A 219 0.35 -1.83 14.11
CA GLU A 219 -0.97 -2.36 14.45
C GLU A 219 -1.06 -3.87 14.17
N ALA A 220 -0.48 -4.32 13.05
CA ALA A 220 -0.34 -5.74 12.73
C ALA A 220 0.45 -6.48 13.80
N TYR A 221 1.61 -5.99 14.20
CA TYR A 221 2.36 -6.56 15.33
C TYR A 221 1.51 -6.64 16.60
N ASN A 222 0.78 -5.58 16.95
CA ASN A 222 -0.11 -5.57 18.12
C ASN A 222 -1.23 -6.62 18.02
N LEU A 223 -1.83 -6.79 16.84
CA LEU A 223 -2.83 -7.83 16.60
C LEU A 223 -2.24 -9.24 16.72
N MET A 224 -1.05 -9.46 16.16
CA MET A 224 -0.31 -10.74 16.22
C MET A 224 0.13 -11.10 17.65
N GLU A 225 0.34 -10.07 18.48
CA GLU A 225 0.54 -10.19 19.93
C GLU A 225 -0.74 -10.51 20.72
N GLY A 226 -1.91 -10.54 20.05
CA GLY A 226 -3.21 -10.81 20.64
C GLY A 226 -3.90 -9.59 21.26
N ARG A 227 -3.35 -8.39 21.05
CA ARG A 227 -3.94 -7.12 21.49
C ARG A 227 -5.04 -6.67 20.53
N SER A 228 -5.80 -5.66 20.95
CA SER A 228 -6.92 -5.12 20.15
C SER A 228 -6.56 -3.77 19.55
N VAL A 229 -6.92 -3.55 18.29
CA VAL A 229 -6.69 -2.30 17.55
C VAL A 229 -8.01 -1.66 17.17
N ASN A 230 -8.16 -0.35 17.35
CA ASN A 230 -9.33 0.42 16.96
C ASN A 230 -9.13 1.03 15.57
N LYS A 231 -10.11 0.86 14.67
CA LYS A 231 -10.07 1.41 13.31
C LYS A 231 -11.42 2.00 12.93
N ASP A 232 -11.35 3.02 12.08
CA ASP A 232 -12.48 3.48 11.29
C ASP A 232 -12.49 2.71 9.96
N LEU A 233 -13.45 1.81 9.81
CA LEU A 233 -13.64 0.98 8.62
C LEU A 233 -14.82 1.49 7.81
N LYS A 234 -14.97 1.03 6.56
CA LYS A 234 -16.15 1.30 5.74
C LYS A 234 -16.95 0.02 5.50
N ASN A 235 -18.28 0.14 5.48
CA ASN A 235 -19.16 -0.97 5.08
C ASN A 235 -19.26 -1.05 3.54
N LYS A 236 -20.10 -1.95 3.03
CA LYS A 236 -20.27 -2.14 1.58
C LYS A 236 -20.89 -0.91 0.90
N GLU A 237 -21.62 -0.13 1.67
CA GLU A 237 -22.28 1.11 1.28
C GLU A 237 -21.34 2.32 1.35
N GLY A 238 -20.10 2.15 1.81
CA GLY A 238 -19.10 3.21 1.95
C GLY A 238 -19.24 4.06 3.22
N GLU A 239 -20.16 3.72 4.12
CA GLU A 239 -20.35 4.42 5.39
C GLU A 239 -19.24 4.04 6.36
N SER A 240 -18.65 5.05 6.99
CA SER A 240 -17.59 4.86 7.98
C SER A 240 -18.17 4.45 9.32
N TYR A 241 -17.57 3.44 9.96
CA TYR A 241 -17.92 3.00 11.30
C TYR A 241 -16.67 2.70 12.12
N ASN A 242 -16.72 3.00 13.42
CA ASN A 242 -15.64 2.67 14.34
C ASN A 242 -15.78 1.25 14.88
N CYS A 243 -14.69 0.50 14.93
CA CYS A 243 -14.67 -0.83 15.52
C CYS A 243 -13.32 -1.18 16.14
N TRP A 244 -13.35 -2.09 17.10
CA TRP A 244 -12.15 -2.77 17.59
C TRP A 244 -11.96 -4.11 16.91
N LEU A 245 -10.74 -4.40 16.51
CA LEU A 245 -10.30 -5.62 15.87
C LEU A 245 -9.44 -6.43 16.83
N LYS A 246 -9.63 -7.75 16.85
CA LYS A 246 -8.79 -8.69 17.60
C LYS A 246 -8.69 -10.02 16.86
N ILE A 247 -7.49 -10.58 16.77
CA ILE A 247 -7.29 -11.90 16.15
C ILE A 247 -7.90 -13.00 17.05
N ASP A 248 -8.63 -13.93 16.44
CA ASP A 248 -9.01 -15.21 17.02
C ASP A 248 -8.05 -16.30 16.52
N PHE A 249 -7.02 -16.60 17.30
CA PHE A 249 -6.03 -17.63 16.95
C PHE A 249 -6.61 -19.07 16.91
N LYS A 250 -7.88 -19.26 17.28
CA LYS A 250 -8.54 -20.58 17.22
C LYS A 250 -9.29 -20.82 15.92
N GLN A 251 -9.56 -19.77 15.15
CA GLN A 251 -10.32 -19.85 13.89
C GLN A 251 -9.45 -19.31 12.75
N SER A 252 -9.26 -20.12 11.72
CA SER A 252 -8.61 -19.71 10.48
C SER A 252 -9.55 -19.87 9.30
N ASP A 253 -9.38 -19.00 8.32
CA ASP A 253 -10.06 -19.03 7.03
C ASP A 253 -9.05 -18.64 5.94
N ASN A 254 -8.94 -19.46 4.90
CA ASN A 254 -8.01 -19.25 3.77
C ASN A 254 -6.57 -18.90 4.17
N GLY A 255 -6.02 -19.58 5.19
CA GLY A 255 -4.65 -19.36 5.66
C GLY A 255 -4.44 -18.15 6.56
N ASN A 256 -5.49 -17.37 6.86
CA ASN A 256 -5.46 -16.25 7.79
C ASN A 256 -6.27 -16.55 9.06
N PHE A 257 -5.85 -16.03 10.21
CA PHE A 257 -6.69 -16.04 11.40
C PHE A 257 -7.86 -15.07 11.24
N LYS A 258 -9.00 -15.44 11.85
CA LYS A 258 -10.21 -14.63 11.85
C LYS A 258 -10.02 -13.37 12.70
N LEU A 259 -10.48 -12.23 12.19
CA LEU A 259 -10.56 -10.98 12.94
C LEU A 259 -11.95 -10.80 13.54
N ASN A 260 -12.04 -10.86 14.86
CA ASN A 260 -13.26 -10.49 15.59
C ASN A 260 -13.41 -8.97 15.61
N GLN A 261 -14.62 -8.49 15.32
CA GLN A 261 -14.98 -7.08 15.33
C GLN A 261 -15.91 -6.75 16.49
N TYR A 262 -15.57 -5.70 17.23
CA TYR A 262 -16.42 -5.11 18.27
C TYR A 262 -16.79 -3.70 17.83
N HIS A 263 -17.93 -3.57 17.15
CA HIS A 263 -18.43 -2.30 16.65
C HIS A 263 -18.73 -1.31 17.78
N GLN A 264 -18.85 -0.02 17.47
CA GLN A 264 -19.21 1.03 18.42
C GLN A 264 -20.45 0.71 19.30
N ASN A 265 -21.43 0.00 18.74
CA ASN A 265 -22.65 -0.42 19.46
C ASN A 265 -22.44 -1.62 20.41
N TYR A 266 -21.26 -2.25 20.39
CA TYR A 266 -20.91 -3.34 21.30
C TYR A 266 -20.90 -2.87 22.76
N GLY A 267 -20.69 -1.57 23.01
CA GLY A 267 -20.71 -0.97 24.33
C GLY A 267 -19.39 -1.12 25.10
N TYR A 268 -18.27 -1.25 24.39
CA TYR A 268 -16.95 -1.04 25.00
C TYR A 268 -16.59 0.44 24.94
N ASP A 269 -16.35 1.02 26.11
CA ASP A 269 -15.85 2.38 26.27
C ASP A 269 -14.47 2.32 26.93
N LEU A 270 -13.44 2.68 26.15
CA LEU A 270 -12.05 2.67 26.60
C LEU A 270 -11.82 3.68 27.72
N GLU A 271 -12.35 4.89 27.59
CA GLU A 271 -12.14 5.97 28.54
C GLU A 271 -12.82 5.64 29.87
N ALA A 272 -14.08 5.22 29.83
CA ALA A 272 -14.81 4.78 31.02
C ALA A 272 -14.17 3.54 31.66
N SER A 273 -13.51 2.68 30.87
CA SER A 273 -12.77 1.54 31.41
C SER A 273 -11.50 1.97 32.14
N LEU A 274 -10.75 2.93 31.60
CA LEU A 274 -9.56 3.50 32.24
C LEU A 274 -9.91 4.29 33.50
N ALA A 275 -11.02 5.05 33.51
CA ALA A 275 -11.46 5.84 34.65
C ALA A 275 -11.79 5.02 35.91
N LYS A 276 -11.96 3.69 35.77
CA LYS A 276 -12.10 2.76 36.91
C LYS A 276 -10.79 2.54 37.67
N HIS A 277 -9.68 3.01 37.12
CA HIS A 277 -8.34 2.89 37.68
C HIS A 277 -7.79 4.27 38.04
N SER A 278 -7.05 4.35 39.13
CA SER A 278 -6.40 5.59 39.58
C SER A 278 -5.15 5.89 38.76
N ILE A 279 -5.33 6.25 37.49
CA ILE A 279 -4.25 6.54 36.54
C ILE A 279 -3.98 8.05 36.50
N LYS A 280 -2.73 8.45 36.72
CA LYS A 280 -2.32 9.85 36.85
C LYS A 280 -2.48 10.63 35.54
N GLU A 281 -2.15 10.00 34.41
CA GLU A 281 -2.20 10.58 33.06
C GLU A 281 -3.62 11.02 32.67
N LEU A 282 -4.67 10.41 33.24
CA LEU A 282 -6.06 10.79 32.97
C LEU A 282 -6.41 12.20 33.48
N ASN A 283 -5.63 12.74 34.42
CA ASN A 283 -5.86 14.06 35.01
C ASN A 283 -5.31 15.21 34.14
N THR A 284 -4.51 14.91 33.12
CA THR A 284 -3.94 15.90 32.21
C THR A 284 -4.50 15.66 30.80
N PRO A 285 -5.22 16.63 30.19
CA PRO A 285 -5.89 16.41 28.91
C PRO A 285 -4.99 15.85 27.80
N GLN A 286 -3.79 16.40 27.64
CA GLN A 286 -2.81 15.93 26.65
C GLN A 286 -2.38 14.47 26.91
N TYR A 287 -1.98 14.15 28.15
CA TYR A 287 -1.52 12.80 28.48
C TYR A 287 -2.64 11.76 28.41
N LYS A 288 -3.87 12.15 28.74
CA LYS A 288 -5.06 11.33 28.54
C LYS A 288 -5.26 11.02 27.06
N GLU A 289 -5.20 12.04 26.20
CA GLU A 289 -5.35 11.85 24.76
C GLU A 289 -4.25 10.95 24.18
N ASP A 290 -2.99 11.17 24.57
CA ASP A 290 -1.85 10.35 24.15
C ASP A 290 -2.02 8.89 24.59
N LEU A 291 -2.45 8.65 25.83
CA LEU A 291 -2.76 7.32 26.35
C LEU A 291 -3.87 6.65 25.55
N LEU A 292 -4.99 7.34 25.32
CA LEU A 292 -6.11 6.82 24.54
C LEU A 292 -5.68 6.48 23.11
N ASN A 293 -4.93 7.36 22.44
CA ASN A 293 -4.44 7.17 21.08
C ASN A 293 -3.45 6.00 20.98
N SER A 294 -2.58 5.82 21.98
CA SER A 294 -1.66 4.68 22.04
C SER A 294 -2.41 3.35 22.20
N LEU A 295 -3.38 3.30 23.12
CA LEU A 295 -4.20 2.11 23.36
C LEU A 295 -5.12 1.77 22.18
N LYS A 296 -5.65 2.77 21.48
CA LYS A 296 -6.40 2.59 20.22
C LYS A 296 -5.55 1.95 19.12
N LYS A 297 -4.25 2.23 19.07
CA LYS A 297 -3.30 1.56 18.15
C LYS A 297 -2.91 0.15 18.60
N GLY A 298 -3.46 -0.33 19.73
CA GLY A 298 -3.20 -1.64 20.31
C GLY A 298 -1.89 -1.76 21.05
N ASN A 299 -1.25 -0.63 21.40
CA ASN A 299 -0.01 -0.65 22.16
C ASN A 299 -0.27 -1.11 23.60
N LEU A 300 0.71 -1.81 24.17
CA LEU A 300 0.82 -2.00 25.61
C LEU A 300 1.47 -0.75 26.21
N GLN A 301 0.66 0.13 26.79
CA GLN A 301 1.07 1.47 27.17
C GLN A 301 1.40 1.54 28.66
N SER A 302 2.58 2.09 28.99
CA SER A 302 2.92 2.42 30.37
C SER A 302 2.07 3.59 30.88
N ALA A 303 1.60 3.48 32.13
CA ALA A 303 0.86 4.52 32.84
C ALA A 303 1.18 4.48 34.35
N THR A 304 0.96 5.60 35.04
CA THR A 304 1.28 5.77 36.46
C THR A 304 0.03 5.55 37.29
N PHE A 305 -0.01 4.49 38.09
CA PHE A 305 -1.12 4.14 38.97
C PHE A 305 -0.87 4.68 40.38
N VAL A 306 -1.89 5.28 40.98
CA VAL A 306 -1.87 5.83 42.34
C VAL A 306 -2.79 5.00 43.23
N VAL A 307 -2.21 4.10 44.04
CA VAL A 307 -2.99 3.25 44.97
C VAL A 307 -2.62 3.63 46.39
N SER A 308 -3.60 4.07 47.19
CA SER A 308 -3.38 4.51 48.57
C SER A 308 -2.31 5.61 48.71
N GLY A 309 -2.18 6.47 47.69
CA GLY A 309 -1.18 7.55 47.64
C GLY A 309 0.21 7.13 47.17
N VAL A 310 0.43 5.83 46.86
CA VAL A 310 1.69 5.32 46.32
C VAL A 310 1.61 5.27 44.80
N GLU A 311 2.59 5.90 44.14
CA GLU A 311 2.74 5.83 42.68
C GLU A 311 3.49 4.56 42.27
N SER A 312 2.98 3.87 41.26
CA SER A 312 3.60 2.68 40.68
C SER A 312 3.44 2.71 39.16
N LYS A 313 4.48 2.27 38.44
CA LYS A 313 4.43 2.19 36.98
C LYS A 313 3.81 0.85 36.59
N MET A 314 2.78 0.88 35.76
CA MET A 314 2.11 -0.31 35.26
C MET A 314 1.88 -0.19 33.75
N PHE A 315 1.54 -1.29 33.10
CA PHE A 315 1.19 -1.31 31.69
C PHE A 315 -0.28 -1.63 31.49
N VAL A 316 -0.89 -1.03 30.48
CA VAL A 316 -2.31 -1.15 30.18
C VAL A 316 -2.52 -1.44 28.70
N GLU A 317 -3.50 -2.26 28.37
CA GLU A 317 -3.99 -2.47 27.01
C GLU A 317 -5.53 -2.51 26.98
N ALA A 318 -6.10 -2.19 25.82
CA ALA A 318 -7.54 -2.30 25.60
C ALA A 318 -8.02 -3.76 25.55
N ASN A 319 -9.14 -4.06 26.21
CA ASN A 319 -9.78 -5.38 26.18
C ASN A 319 -11.28 -5.27 25.84
N PRO A 320 -11.61 -4.93 24.57
CA PRO A 320 -12.98 -4.77 24.10
C PRO A 320 -13.84 -6.00 24.36
N GLN A 321 -13.31 -7.21 24.16
CA GLN A 321 -14.01 -8.48 24.36
C GLN A 321 -14.68 -8.62 25.74
N PHE A 322 -14.04 -8.10 26.78
CA PHE A 322 -14.58 -8.13 28.15
C PHE A 322 -15.05 -6.76 28.64
N LYS A 323 -15.02 -5.74 27.78
CA LYS A 323 -15.38 -4.35 28.08
C LYS A 323 -14.58 -3.77 29.25
N THR A 324 -13.28 -4.09 29.29
CA THR A 324 -12.34 -3.62 30.31
C THR A 324 -11.02 -3.23 29.68
N VAL A 325 -10.05 -2.85 30.50
CA VAL A 325 -8.62 -2.88 30.16
C VAL A 325 -7.96 -4.07 30.86
N ASN A 326 -6.85 -4.56 30.32
CA ASN A 326 -5.94 -5.44 31.08
C ASN A 326 -4.82 -4.58 31.68
N VAL A 327 -4.40 -4.92 32.90
CA VAL A 327 -3.33 -4.22 33.62
C VAL A 327 -2.22 -5.23 33.93
N TYR A 328 -0.97 -4.80 33.76
CA TYR A 328 0.22 -5.59 34.00
C TYR A 328 1.19 -4.82 34.90
N ASP A 329 1.95 -5.54 35.71
CA ASP A 329 3.01 -4.97 36.53
C ASP A 329 4.27 -4.63 35.69
N GLU A 330 5.33 -4.17 36.36
CA GLU A 330 6.62 -3.84 35.73
C GLU A 330 7.31 -5.05 35.07
N ASN A 331 6.95 -6.27 35.47
CA ASN A 331 7.45 -7.53 34.92
C ASN A 331 6.53 -8.11 33.84
N LEU A 332 5.56 -7.31 33.35
CA LEU A 332 4.55 -7.69 32.36
C LEU A 332 3.67 -8.88 32.80
N GLN A 333 3.54 -9.09 34.12
CA GLN A 333 2.62 -10.09 34.67
C GLN A 333 1.24 -9.49 34.84
N ARG A 334 0.21 -10.23 34.39
CA ARG A 334 -1.18 -9.75 34.40
C ARG A 334 -1.72 -9.65 35.82
N ILE A 335 -2.22 -8.47 36.19
CA ILE A 335 -2.85 -8.22 37.49
C ILE A 335 -4.34 -8.52 37.40
N ASN A 336 -4.79 -9.62 38.01
CA ASN A 336 -6.20 -9.99 38.06
C ASN A 336 -6.87 -9.38 39.30
N HIS A 337 -7.61 -8.28 39.15
CA HIS A 337 -8.40 -7.66 40.23
C HIS A 337 -9.56 -8.53 40.77
N ARG A 338 -9.72 -9.79 40.31
CA ARG A 338 -10.68 -10.74 40.88
C ARG A 338 -10.19 -11.35 42.19
N GLU A 339 -8.88 -11.51 42.38
CA GLU A 339 -8.32 -12.14 43.59
C GLU A 339 -8.39 -11.19 44.81
N SER A 340 -8.31 -9.87 44.59
CA SER A 340 -8.39 -8.88 45.68
C SER A 340 -9.78 -8.78 46.34
N LYS A 341 -10.84 -9.34 45.73
CA LYS A 341 -12.15 -9.48 46.39
C LYS A 341 -12.23 -10.71 47.30
N GLU A 342 -11.44 -11.74 47.05
CA GLU A 342 -11.37 -12.93 47.91
C GLU A 342 -10.43 -12.68 49.09
N GLU A 343 -9.34 -11.92 48.88
CA GLU A 343 -8.46 -11.47 49.97
C GLU A 343 -9.17 -10.48 50.91
N LYS A 344 -9.98 -9.55 50.38
CA LYS A 344 -10.82 -8.66 51.21
C LYS A 344 -11.90 -9.40 52.00
N LYS A 345 -12.38 -10.56 51.52
CA LYS A 345 -13.30 -11.43 52.30
C LYS A 345 -12.57 -12.24 53.37
N ALA A 346 -11.32 -12.62 53.14
CA ALA A 346 -10.50 -13.33 54.12
C ALA A 346 -10.04 -12.42 55.28
N GLU A 347 -9.80 -11.13 55.03
CA GLU A 347 -9.47 -10.15 56.08
C GLU A 347 -10.71 -9.74 56.91
N SER A 348 -11.86 -9.54 56.27
CA SER A 348 -13.10 -9.18 57.00
C SER A 348 -13.73 -10.35 57.79
N GLN A 349 -13.27 -11.59 57.59
CA GLN A 349 -13.59 -12.74 58.46
C GLN A 349 -12.58 -12.95 59.60
N LYS A 350 -11.39 -12.33 59.57
CA LYS A 350 -10.42 -12.42 60.68
C LYS A 350 -10.67 -11.38 61.78
N GLU A 351 -11.33 -10.26 61.47
CA GLU A 351 -11.69 -9.24 62.49
C GLU A 351 -13.01 -9.53 63.23
N SER A 352 -13.85 -10.46 62.75
CA SER A 352 -15.10 -10.84 63.42
C SER A 352 -14.94 -11.97 64.44
N VAL A 353 -13.83 -12.71 64.43
CA VAL A 353 -13.58 -13.84 65.36
C VAL A 353 -12.89 -13.40 66.66
N SER A 354 -12.27 -12.21 66.67
CA SER A 354 -11.49 -11.70 67.82
C SER A 354 -12.28 -10.84 68.82
N LYS A 355 -13.62 -10.70 68.65
CA LYS A 355 -14.50 -9.99 69.60
C LYS A 355 -15.48 -10.85 70.40
N ASP A 356 -15.59 -12.15 70.14
CA ASP A 356 -16.56 -13.03 70.83
C ASP A 356 -15.95 -13.97 71.90
N GLN A 357 -14.64 -13.95 72.15
CA GLN A 357 -14.02 -14.80 73.19
C GLN A 357 -13.90 -14.17 74.59
N LYS A 358 -14.82 -13.26 74.95
CA LYS A 358 -14.90 -12.77 76.34
C LYS A 358 -16.32 -12.51 76.81
N LYS A 359 -17.13 -13.57 76.90
CA LYS A 359 -18.18 -13.68 77.92
C LYS A 359 -18.68 -15.13 78.09
N ASN A 360 -18.47 -15.61 79.31
CA ASN A 360 -19.24 -16.61 80.06
C ASN A 360 -19.13 -18.10 79.69
N LEU A 361 -18.38 -18.80 80.55
CA LEU A 361 -18.83 -20.04 81.18
C LEU A 361 -20.25 -19.86 81.75
N ASP A 362 -21.18 -20.80 81.52
CA ASP A 362 -21.49 -21.92 82.44
C ASP A 362 -22.82 -22.61 82.05
N SER A 363 -23.02 -23.84 82.53
CA SER A 363 -24.26 -24.69 82.54
C SER A 363 -24.66 -25.52 81.30
N ASP A 364 -24.17 -26.77 81.30
CA ASP A 364 -24.85 -28.08 81.42
C ASP A 364 -26.27 -28.39 80.87
N GLU A 365 -26.38 -29.66 80.45
CA GLU A 365 -27.52 -30.57 80.16
C GLU A 365 -28.48 -30.38 78.94
N GLY A 366 -28.63 -31.47 78.16
CA GLY A 366 -29.97 -31.96 77.75
C GLY A 366 -30.30 -32.11 76.25
N ASP A 367 -29.88 -33.24 75.66
CA ASP A 367 -30.62 -34.17 74.75
C ASP A 367 -31.54 -33.72 73.57
N SER A 368 -31.36 -34.48 72.47
CA SER A 368 -32.30 -34.91 71.41
C SER A 368 -32.71 -33.97 70.27
N GLY A 369 -32.62 -34.47 69.03
CA GLY A 369 -33.33 -33.87 67.89
C GLY A 369 -32.79 -34.14 66.48
N MET A 370 -32.60 -35.41 66.09
CA MET A 370 -32.29 -35.81 64.71
C MET A 370 -33.49 -35.59 63.77
N LYS A 371 -33.27 -35.05 62.55
CA LYS A 371 -34.13 -35.32 61.37
C LYS A 371 -33.48 -34.95 60.03
N ASP A 372 -33.33 -35.99 59.21
CA ASP A 372 -32.97 -36.04 57.79
C ASP A 372 -33.92 -35.25 56.86
N ASN A 373 -33.41 -34.76 55.70
CA ASN A 373 -33.55 -35.50 54.44
C ASN A 373 -33.09 -34.77 53.16
N LYS A 374 -32.36 -35.57 52.35
CA LYS A 374 -32.46 -35.79 50.89
C LYS A 374 -31.95 -34.76 49.87
N VAL A 375 -30.73 -35.08 49.42
CA VAL A 375 -30.19 -34.93 48.06
C VAL A 375 -30.95 -35.81 47.05
N LYS A 376 -31.29 -35.26 45.88
CA LYS A 376 -31.64 -36.03 44.65
C LYS A 376 -30.64 -35.67 43.54
N LYS A 377 -30.06 -36.72 42.94
CA LYS A 377 -29.06 -36.71 41.87
C LYS A 377 -29.66 -37.38 40.62
N ARG A 378 -29.09 -37.07 39.44
CA ARG A 378 -29.25 -37.67 38.08
C ARG A 378 -30.22 -36.90 37.16
N LYS A 379 -29.96 -36.72 35.86
CA LYS A 379 -29.01 -37.32 34.90
C LYS A 379 -28.93 -36.42 33.64
N THR A 380 -27.85 -36.56 32.88
CA THR A 380 -27.64 -36.09 31.49
C THR A 380 -28.71 -36.60 30.51
N PRO A 381 -28.81 -36.00 29.31
CA PRO A 381 -28.36 -36.75 28.13
C PRO A 381 -27.64 -35.90 27.05
N SER A 382 -26.78 -36.60 26.30
CA SER A 382 -26.18 -36.20 25.04
C SER A 382 -27.03 -36.72 23.86
N LEU A 383 -27.08 -35.93 22.79
CA LEU A 383 -27.02 -36.36 21.39
C LEU A 383 -26.41 -35.23 20.58
#